data_AF-A0A969LDD7-F1
#
_entry.id   AF-A0A969LDD7-F1
#
_cell.length_a   1.000
_cell.length_b   1.000
_cell.length_c   1.000
_cell.angle_alpha   90.00
_cell.angle_beta   90.00
_cell.angle_gamma   90.00
#
_symmetry.space_group_name_H-M   'P 1'
#
loop_
_entity.id
_entity.type
_entity.pdbx_description
1 polymer ?
#
loop_
_entity_poly.entity_id
_entity_poly.type
_entity_poly.pdbx_seq_one_letter_code
_entity_poly.pdbx_strand_id
1 'polypeptide(L)'
;MVGATTVFASGWRTPWSDYQGKCSTQALLGFGDVQVQYLGTLASHRFGTSLWIEGEQGAIWTNRKYVATRKRGSRWFIPVRNVPVPKGDEQPYPKGGTTSLLDSLEGKRGMVRPKPPLPAIEGLFGKPTVINNVLSFAAVPTILDKGGAFYKNYGMGRSRGTMPLQLAGNIKRGGLVEKAFGLTLRQVIEEFGGGTASGRPIRAVQVGGPLGAYFPASLLDTPIDYEAMAAKKGMLGHGGIVVFDDSVDMAQQARFAFEFCATESCGKCTPCRIGSTRGVEVIDRIVAGEERDKNFIVLDDLCETLLDGSLCALGGLTPFPVQSALKHFPEDFHRAPRKPARAAE
;
A
#
# COMPACT_ATOMS: atom_id res chain seq x y z
N MET A 1 14.79 14.80 -33.90
CA MET A 1 13.35 14.74 -33.59
C MET A 1 12.99 13.29 -33.32
N VAL A 2 12.78 12.90 -32.07
CA VAL A 2 12.31 11.55 -31.72
C VAL A 2 11.11 11.72 -30.80
N GLY A 3 9.96 11.27 -31.29
CA GLY A 3 8.64 11.56 -30.74
C GLY A 3 8.41 10.95 -29.37
N ALA A 4 7.78 11.73 -28.49
CA ALA A 4 7.23 11.24 -27.25
C ALA A 4 5.99 10.39 -27.55
N THR A 5 6.02 9.11 -27.18
CA THR A 5 4.83 8.26 -27.21
C THR A 5 3.97 8.58 -25.98
N THR A 6 2.99 9.44 -26.17
CA THR A 6 1.92 9.69 -25.18
C THR A 6 0.99 8.48 -25.15
N VAL A 7 0.89 7.79 -24.02
CA VAL A 7 -0.12 6.75 -23.80
C VAL A 7 -1.34 7.38 -23.13
N PHE A 8 -2.47 7.45 -23.84
CA PHE A 8 -3.76 7.83 -23.28
C PHE A 8 -4.47 6.58 -22.74
N ALA A 9 -4.91 6.62 -21.48
CA ALA A 9 -5.84 5.65 -20.91
C ALA A 9 -7.24 6.27 -20.86
N SER A 10 -8.21 5.68 -21.54
CA SER A 10 -9.62 6.06 -21.47
C SER A 10 -10.21 5.72 -20.10
N GLY A 11 -10.99 6.64 -19.53
CA GLY A 11 -11.40 6.65 -18.13
C GLY A 11 -12.25 5.46 -17.67
N TRP A 12 -11.99 5.01 -16.45
CA TRP A 12 -12.85 4.10 -15.69
C TRP A 12 -13.65 4.93 -14.68
N ARG A 13 -14.99 4.94 -14.82
CA ARG A 13 -15.92 5.45 -13.82
C ARG A 13 -16.45 4.26 -13.03
N THR A 14 -15.95 4.03 -11.83
CA THR A 14 -16.59 3.12 -10.88
C THR A 14 -16.72 3.86 -9.54
N PRO A 15 -17.94 3.99 -8.98
CA PRO A 15 -18.13 4.57 -7.65
C PRO A 15 -17.45 3.73 -6.57
N TRP A 16 -16.91 4.40 -5.55
CA TRP A 16 -16.15 3.79 -4.45
C TRP A 16 -16.99 2.81 -3.59
N SER A 17 -18.32 2.88 -3.67
CA SER A 17 -19.26 2.04 -2.91
C SER A 17 -19.31 0.56 -3.33
N ASP A 18 -18.76 0.21 -4.50
CA ASP A 18 -18.76 -1.17 -5.02
C ASP A 18 -17.50 -1.97 -4.60
N TYR A 19 -16.67 -1.43 -3.70
CA TYR A 19 -15.51 -2.12 -3.11
C TYR A 19 -15.92 -3.19 -2.07
N GLN A 20 -16.76 -4.15 -2.45
CA GLN A 20 -17.03 -5.34 -1.66
C GLN A 20 -16.34 -6.57 -2.26
N GLY A 21 -15.12 -6.83 -1.77
CA GLY A 21 -14.47 -8.14 -1.86
C GLY A 21 -13.91 -8.52 -3.24
N LYS A 22 -12.62 -8.90 -3.23
CA LYS A 22 -11.83 -9.56 -4.31
C LYS A 22 -11.13 -8.61 -5.31
N CYS A 23 -9.79 -8.77 -5.45
CA CYS A 23 -9.00 -8.80 -6.71
C CYS A 23 -7.54 -8.30 -6.62
N SER A 24 -6.68 -8.83 -7.52
CA SER A 24 -5.37 -8.31 -7.96
C SER A 24 -5.20 -8.55 -9.48
N THR A 25 -4.49 -7.68 -10.23
CA THR A 25 -4.33 -7.84 -11.70
C THR A 25 -3.08 -7.18 -12.27
N GLN A 26 -2.63 -7.65 -13.45
CA GLN A 26 -1.24 -7.60 -13.92
C GLN A 26 -1.10 -7.22 -15.40
N ALA A 27 0.07 -6.70 -15.79
CA ALA A 27 0.47 -6.41 -17.17
C ALA A 27 1.84 -7.02 -17.51
N LEU A 28 2.11 -7.20 -18.81
CA LEU A 28 3.31 -7.80 -19.39
C LEU A 28 4.09 -6.74 -20.20
N LEU A 29 5.39 -6.57 -19.93
CA LEU A 29 6.28 -5.73 -20.74
C LEU A 29 7.48 -6.58 -21.19
N GLY A 30 7.77 -6.56 -22.49
CA GLY A 30 8.87 -7.32 -23.10
C GLY A 30 10.07 -6.43 -23.40
N PHE A 31 11.26 -6.91 -23.05
CA PHE A 31 12.54 -6.29 -23.40
C PHE A 31 13.48 -7.35 -24.01
N GLY A 32 13.42 -7.54 -25.34
CA GLY A 32 14.29 -8.49 -26.05
C GLY A 32 14.21 -9.92 -25.51
N ASP A 33 15.35 -10.49 -25.12
CA ASP A 33 15.48 -11.85 -24.56
C ASP A 33 14.97 -11.98 -23.09
N VAL A 34 14.35 -10.94 -22.52
CA VAL A 34 13.88 -10.90 -21.13
C VAL A 34 12.38 -10.54 -21.08
N GLN A 35 11.61 -11.35 -20.36
CA GLN A 35 10.20 -11.09 -20.04
C GLN A 35 10.01 -11.08 -18.52
N VAL A 36 9.34 -10.05 -17.99
CA VAL A 36 9.13 -9.81 -16.55
C VAL A 36 7.63 -9.67 -16.28
N GLN A 37 7.14 -10.23 -15.17
CA GLN A 37 5.73 -10.14 -14.79
C GLN A 37 5.50 -9.63 -13.36
N TYR A 38 4.36 -8.95 -13.22
CA TYR A 38 3.96 -7.90 -12.28
C TYR A 38 3.25 -8.39 -10.99
N LEU A 39 3.40 -7.63 -9.90
CA LEU A 39 2.44 -7.60 -8.79
C LEU A 39 2.19 -6.13 -8.39
N GLY A 40 0.95 -5.71 -8.47
CA GLY A 40 0.45 -4.41 -8.04
C GLY A 40 -1.06 -4.52 -7.83
N THR A 41 -1.58 -3.81 -6.84
CA THR A 41 -2.99 -3.86 -6.48
C THR A 41 -3.77 -2.91 -7.39
N LEU A 42 -4.46 -3.47 -8.40
CA LEU A 42 -5.59 -2.86 -9.14
C LEU A 42 -6.29 -3.96 -9.97
N ALA A 43 -7.62 -3.87 -10.08
CA ALA A 43 -8.57 -4.95 -10.41
C ALA A 43 -8.75 -5.31 -11.90
N SER A 44 -9.11 -6.57 -12.17
CA SER A 44 -9.29 -7.25 -13.48
C SER A 44 -9.02 -8.78 -13.37
N HIS A 45 -9.83 -9.60 -14.04
CA HIS A 45 -9.94 -11.04 -13.79
C HIS A 45 -9.04 -11.95 -14.67
N ARG A 46 -7.97 -11.46 -15.31
CA ARG A 46 -7.26 -12.28 -16.32
C ARG A 46 -5.73 -12.13 -16.46
N PHE A 47 -4.91 -12.03 -15.42
CA PHE A 47 -3.44 -12.16 -15.60
C PHE A 47 -2.73 -12.82 -14.39
N GLY A 48 -1.66 -13.59 -14.64
CA GLY A 48 -1.09 -14.58 -13.71
C GLY A 48 0.35 -14.36 -13.18
N THR A 49 0.58 -14.49 -11.87
CA THR A 49 1.74 -13.93 -11.13
C THR A 49 3.09 -14.62 -11.40
N SER A 50 4.23 -13.88 -11.34
CA SER A 50 5.58 -14.46 -11.20
C SER A 50 6.47 -13.64 -10.23
N LEU A 51 7.25 -14.29 -9.34
CA LEU A 51 8.15 -13.66 -8.34
C LEU A 51 9.56 -14.29 -8.38
N TRP A 52 10.61 -13.48 -8.51
CA TRP A 52 12.03 -13.90 -8.46
C TRP A 52 12.67 -13.66 -7.08
N ILE A 53 13.46 -14.62 -6.57
CA ILE A 53 14.31 -14.49 -5.38
C ILE A 53 15.66 -15.17 -5.68
N GLU A 54 16.78 -14.51 -5.39
CA GLU A 54 18.14 -15.02 -5.57
C GLU A 54 18.67 -15.70 -4.29
N GLY A 55 19.31 -16.85 -4.45
CA GLY A 55 20.03 -17.61 -3.41
C GLY A 55 20.43 -19.00 -3.93
N GLU A 56 21.48 -19.61 -3.40
CA GLU A 56 22.03 -20.93 -3.85
C GLU A 56 21.00 -22.08 -3.85
N GLN A 57 19.82 -21.88 -3.25
CA GLN A 57 18.66 -22.79 -3.24
C GLN A 57 17.32 -22.06 -3.49
N GLY A 58 17.33 -20.92 -4.20
CA GLY A 58 16.15 -20.04 -4.36
C GLY A 58 15.00 -20.66 -5.16
N ALA A 59 13.76 -20.47 -4.68
CA ALA A 59 12.52 -20.89 -5.36
C ALA A 59 11.78 -19.68 -5.97
N ILE A 60 11.34 -19.80 -7.23
CA ILE A 60 10.51 -18.81 -7.96
C ILE A 60 9.08 -19.32 -7.99
N TRP A 61 8.12 -18.42 -7.75
CA TRP A 61 6.68 -18.73 -7.72
C TRP A 61 6.01 -18.21 -8.98
N THR A 62 5.33 -19.07 -9.76
CA THR A 62 4.59 -18.65 -10.96
C THR A 62 3.34 -19.50 -11.23
N ASN A 63 2.28 -18.90 -11.76
CA ASN A 63 1.06 -19.63 -12.15
C ASN A 63 1.04 -20.16 -13.60
N ARG A 64 2.14 -20.00 -14.36
CA ARG A 64 2.25 -20.49 -15.75
C ARG A 64 3.15 -21.73 -15.90
N LYS A 65 2.85 -22.52 -16.93
CA LYS A 65 3.49 -23.79 -17.34
C LYS A 65 4.87 -23.62 -18.01
N TYR A 66 5.37 -22.39 -18.15
CA TYR A 66 6.62 -22.07 -18.86
C TYR A 66 7.59 -21.30 -17.96
N VAL A 67 8.58 -22.01 -17.43
CA VAL A 67 9.84 -21.44 -16.97
C VAL A 67 10.79 -21.56 -18.16
N ALA A 68 11.25 -20.44 -18.72
CA ALA A 68 12.21 -20.49 -19.82
C ALA A 68 13.59 -20.92 -19.27
N THR A 69 13.99 -22.14 -19.58
CA THR A 69 15.37 -22.59 -19.47
C THR A 69 16.08 -22.27 -20.80
N ARG A 70 16.94 -21.25 -20.84
CA ARG A 70 17.83 -21.04 -22.00
C ARG A 70 19.28 -21.14 -21.58
N LYS A 71 19.89 -22.28 -21.91
CA LYS A 71 21.33 -22.51 -21.81
C LYS A 71 22.08 -21.53 -22.73
N ARG A 72 22.92 -20.66 -22.17
CA ARG A 72 23.93 -19.91 -22.94
C ARG A 72 25.28 -20.03 -22.23
N GLY A 73 26.12 -20.97 -22.68
CA GLY A 73 27.49 -21.15 -22.17
C GLY A 73 27.63 -21.91 -20.83
N SER A 74 28.71 -21.61 -20.10
CA SER A 74 29.25 -22.33 -18.93
C SER A 74 28.77 -21.85 -17.56
N ARG A 75 27.61 -21.17 -17.46
CA ARG A 75 27.05 -20.71 -16.17
C ARG A 75 25.89 -21.57 -15.72
N TRP A 76 25.86 -21.84 -14.41
CA TRP A 76 24.85 -22.64 -13.72
C TRP A 76 23.46 -21.97 -13.75
N PHE A 77 22.41 -22.78 -13.89
CA PHE A 77 21.02 -22.38 -13.64
C PHE A 77 20.55 -23.01 -12.34
N ILE A 78 19.94 -22.21 -11.46
CA ILE A 78 19.27 -22.67 -10.24
C ILE A 78 17.88 -23.21 -10.65
N PRO A 79 17.50 -24.45 -10.27
CA PRO A 79 16.22 -25.03 -10.63
C PRO A 79 15.07 -24.28 -9.94
N VAL A 80 14.11 -23.85 -10.76
CA VAL A 80 12.88 -23.19 -10.32
C VAL A 80 11.84 -24.24 -9.98
N ARG A 81 11.41 -24.29 -8.71
CA ARG A 81 10.31 -25.17 -8.27
C ARG A 81 9.01 -24.39 -8.19
N ASN A 82 8.01 -24.79 -8.97
CA ASN A 82 6.64 -24.31 -8.81
C ASN A 82 6.04 -24.94 -7.54
N VAL A 83 5.61 -24.11 -6.60
CA VAL A 83 4.87 -24.55 -5.42
C VAL A 83 3.44 -23.99 -5.55
N PRO A 84 2.42 -24.86 -5.69
CA PRO A 84 1.04 -24.40 -5.79
C PRO A 84 0.64 -23.68 -4.50
N VAL A 85 -0.02 -22.53 -4.62
CA VAL A 85 -0.72 -21.91 -3.49
C VAL A 85 -1.77 -22.92 -3.02
N PRO A 86 -1.76 -23.35 -1.74
CA PRO A 86 -2.71 -24.33 -1.24
C PRO A 86 -4.15 -23.90 -1.55
N LYS A 87 -4.93 -24.78 -2.20
CA LYS A 87 -6.38 -24.59 -2.33
C LYS A 87 -7.00 -24.72 -0.94
N GLY A 88 -7.49 -23.62 -0.39
CA GLY A 88 -8.08 -23.56 0.96
C GLY A 88 -8.01 -22.16 1.59
N ASP A 89 -7.05 -21.33 1.15
CA ASP A 89 -6.95 -19.93 1.56
C ASP A 89 -7.55 -19.00 0.49
N GLU A 90 -8.88 -19.02 0.35
CA GLU A 90 -9.62 -17.88 -0.23
C GLU A 90 -9.59 -16.64 0.68
N GLN A 91 -8.60 -16.56 1.59
CA GLN A 91 -8.47 -15.45 2.51
C GLN A 91 -7.78 -14.27 1.81
N PRO A 92 -8.45 -13.11 1.73
CA PRO A 92 -7.91 -11.92 1.09
C PRO A 92 -6.67 -11.43 1.86
N TYR A 93 -5.67 -10.96 1.11
CA TYR A 93 -4.47 -10.25 1.56
C TYR A 93 -3.48 -11.06 2.43
N PRO A 94 -2.14 -10.98 2.23
CA PRO A 94 -1.20 -11.45 3.23
C PRO A 94 -1.38 -10.61 4.51
N LYS A 95 -2.13 -11.17 5.48
CA LYS A 95 -2.67 -10.53 6.71
C LYS A 95 -1.66 -9.98 7.73
N GLY A 96 -0.42 -9.66 7.33
CA GLY A 96 0.54 -9.08 8.27
C GLY A 96 1.99 -9.05 7.80
N GLY A 97 2.35 -8.05 7.00
CA GLY A 97 3.75 -7.72 6.73
C GLY A 97 4.60 -8.83 6.09
N THR A 98 5.91 -8.59 5.99
CA THR A 98 6.82 -9.44 5.20
C THR A 98 6.97 -10.86 5.72
N THR A 99 6.80 -11.10 7.02
CA THR A 99 6.99 -12.43 7.63
C THR A 99 5.77 -13.33 7.59
N SER A 100 4.54 -12.77 7.50
CA SER A 100 3.34 -13.61 7.36
C SER A 100 3.28 -14.31 6.00
N LEU A 101 3.90 -13.69 4.99
CA LEU A 101 4.12 -14.32 3.70
C LEU A 101 4.90 -15.63 3.84
N LEU A 102 5.90 -15.68 4.73
CA LEU A 102 6.68 -16.90 4.95
C LEU A 102 5.81 -18.03 5.51
N ASP A 103 5.01 -17.75 6.54
CA ASP A 103 4.08 -18.76 7.10
C ASP A 103 3.06 -19.23 6.06
N SER A 104 2.49 -18.31 5.28
CA SER A 104 1.54 -18.65 4.22
C SER A 104 2.17 -19.53 3.14
N LEU A 105 3.39 -19.21 2.70
CA LEU A 105 4.13 -20.01 1.72
C LEU A 105 4.55 -21.39 2.25
N GLU A 106 4.67 -21.53 3.57
CA GLU A 106 4.91 -22.81 4.25
C GLU A 106 3.64 -23.63 4.48
N GLY A 107 2.48 -23.17 3.99
CA GLY A 107 1.18 -23.83 4.18
C GLY A 107 0.60 -23.67 5.59
N LYS A 108 1.10 -22.71 6.37
CA LYS A 108 0.57 -22.32 7.67
C LYS A 108 -0.37 -21.13 7.51
N ARG A 109 -1.18 -20.86 8.54
CA ARG A 109 -1.93 -19.60 8.63
C ARG A 109 -0.94 -18.42 8.57
N GLY A 110 -1.19 -17.45 7.69
CA GLY A 110 -0.34 -16.27 7.48
C GLY A 110 -0.25 -15.35 8.70
N MET A 111 0.56 -15.72 9.68
CA MET A 111 0.81 -14.97 10.91
C MET A 111 2.19 -14.32 10.90
N VAL A 112 2.29 -13.14 11.49
CA VAL A 112 3.59 -12.46 11.65
C VAL A 112 4.54 -13.31 12.49
N ARG A 113 5.80 -13.45 12.07
CA ARG A 113 6.87 -14.02 12.91
C ARG A 113 7.52 -12.91 13.74
N PRO A 114 7.80 -13.13 15.03
CA PRO A 114 8.57 -12.18 15.81
C PRO A 114 9.97 -12.01 15.19
N LYS A 115 10.54 -10.83 15.35
CA LYS A 115 11.93 -10.52 14.99
C LYS A 115 12.65 -10.19 16.29
N PRO A 116 13.79 -10.81 16.63
CA PRO A 116 14.60 -11.76 15.84
C PRO A 116 14.05 -13.22 15.79
N PRO A 117 14.53 -14.07 14.85
CA PRO A 117 15.52 -13.76 13.82
C PRO A 117 14.94 -12.97 12.63
N LEU A 118 15.81 -12.26 11.90
CA LEU A 118 15.43 -11.61 10.65
C LEU A 118 15.32 -12.65 9.51
N PRO A 119 14.40 -12.47 8.55
CA PRO A 119 14.25 -13.40 7.42
C PRO A 119 15.54 -13.65 6.62
N ALA A 120 16.40 -12.63 6.52
CA ALA A 120 17.69 -12.74 5.84
C ALA A 120 18.66 -13.73 6.51
N ILE A 121 18.42 -14.09 7.77
CA ILE A 121 19.17 -15.11 8.53
C ILE A 121 18.35 -16.40 8.54
N GLU A 122 17.09 -16.31 8.95
CA GLU A 122 16.18 -17.46 9.04
C GLU A 122 14.77 -17.05 8.60
N GLY A 123 14.41 -17.42 7.37
CA GLY A 123 13.18 -17.05 6.69
C GLY A 123 12.38 -18.28 6.26
N LEU A 124 12.13 -18.40 4.95
CA LEU A 124 11.32 -19.46 4.36
C LEU A 124 11.95 -20.84 4.62
N PHE A 125 11.18 -21.76 5.18
CA PHE A 125 11.63 -23.11 5.56
C PHE A 125 12.87 -23.11 6.47
N GLY A 126 13.04 -22.08 7.30
CA GLY A 126 14.21 -21.91 8.17
C GLY A 126 15.50 -21.59 7.43
N LYS A 127 15.43 -21.11 6.18
CA LYS A 127 16.60 -20.74 5.36
C LYS A 127 16.74 -19.22 5.21
N PRO A 128 17.97 -18.69 5.09
CA PRO A 128 18.21 -17.30 4.72
C PRO A 128 17.35 -16.89 3.52
N THR A 129 16.51 -15.86 3.68
CA THR A 129 15.54 -15.43 2.67
C THR A 129 15.51 -13.91 2.54
N VAL A 130 15.81 -13.43 1.33
CA VAL A 130 15.64 -12.02 0.95
C VAL A 130 14.20 -11.81 0.49
N ILE A 131 13.54 -10.79 1.05
CA ILE A 131 12.17 -10.42 0.72
C ILE A 131 12.17 -8.96 0.25
N ASN A 132 11.85 -8.73 -1.01
CA ASN A 132 11.71 -7.41 -1.58
C ASN A 132 10.36 -7.22 -2.26
N ASN A 133 9.91 -5.97 -2.33
CA ASN A 133 8.75 -5.60 -3.13
C ASN A 133 9.08 -5.77 -4.62
N VAL A 134 8.05 -6.05 -5.42
CA VAL A 134 8.19 -6.22 -6.87
C VAL A 134 8.79 -4.98 -7.55
N LEU A 135 8.45 -3.77 -7.13
CA LEU A 135 9.02 -2.55 -7.68
C LEU A 135 10.54 -2.48 -7.46
N SER A 136 11.02 -2.96 -6.31
CA SER A 136 12.45 -3.05 -6.03
C SER A 136 13.15 -4.02 -6.98
N PHE A 137 12.59 -5.21 -7.18
CA PHE A 137 13.17 -6.17 -8.13
C PHE A 137 13.03 -5.74 -9.58
N ALA A 138 11.95 -5.03 -9.95
CA ALA A 138 11.76 -4.50 -11.30
C ALA A 138 12.79 -3.43 -11.67
N ALA A 139 13.36 -2.72 -10.68
CA ALA A 139 14.44 -1.77 -10.91
C ALA A 139 15.80 -2.45 -11.16
N VAL A 140 16.02 -3.66 -10.64
CA VAL A 140 17.32 -4.36 -10.69
C VAL A 140 17.84 -4.57 -12.13
N PRO A 141 17.04 -5.07 -13.10
CA PRO A 141 17.49 -5.23 -14.47
C PRO A 141 18.03 -3.93 -15.08
N THR A 142 17.32 -2.82 -14.89
CA THR A 142 17.73 -1.51 -15.39
C THR A 142 19.01 -1.02 -14.73
N ILE A 143 19.16 -1.25 -13.41
CA ILE A 143 20.38 -0.89 -12.66
C ILE A 143 21.59 -1.70 -13.14
N LEU A 144 21.41 -2.99 -13.43
CA LEU A 144 22.49 -3.86 -13.91
C LEU A 144 22.86 -3.54 -15.36
N ASP A 145 21.88 -3.25 -16.22
CA ASP A 145 22.07 -2.93 -17.63
C ASP A 145 22.72 -1.55 -17.83
N LYS A 146 22.21 -0.52 -17.15
CA LYS A 146 22.63 0.88 -17.35
C LYS A 146 23.64 1.37 -16.30
N GLY A 147 23.90 0.57 -15.27
CA GLY A 147 24.79 0.90 -14.17
C GLY A 147 24.12 1.68 -13.03
N GLY A 148 24.61 1.48 -11.80
CA GLY A 148 24.06 2.13 -10.61
C GLY A 148 24.14 3.66 -10.63
N ALA A 149 25.16 4.23 -11.28
CA ALA A 149 25.29 5.68 -11.43
C ALA A 149 24.15 6.27 -12.28
N PHE A 150 23.73 5.59 -13.35
CA PHE A 150 22.60 6.00 -14.18
C PHE A 150 21.32 6.09 -13.34
N TYR A 151 21.01 5.04 -12.58
CA TYR A 151 19.78 5.01 -11.77
C TYR A 151 19.83 6.02 -10.61
N LYS A 152 20.99 6.19 -9.98
CA LYS A 152 21.23 7.14 -8.89
C LYS A 152 21.02 8.60 -9.30
N ASN A 153 21.19 8.93 -10.59
CA ASN A 153 21.03 10.29 -11.10
C ASN A 153 19.56 10.74 -11.22
N TYR A 154 18.61 9.82 -11.02
CA TYR A 154 17.20 10.17 -10.82
C TYR A 154 16.90 10.38 -9.34
N GLY A 155 15.95 11.27 -9.05
CA GLY A 155 15.45 11.54 -7.71
C GLY A 155 16.22 12.67 -7.01
N MET A 156 16.08 12.72 -5.68
CA MET A 156 16.70 13.76 -4.84
C MET A 156 17.18 13.19 -3.52
N GLY A 157 18.09 13.87 -2.83
CA GLY A 157 18.49 13.50 -1.47
C GLY A 157 18.96 12.04 -1.34
N ARG A 158 18.25 11.23 -0.55
CA ARG A 158 18.47 9.77 -0.44
C ARG A 158 17.45 8.94 -1.23
N SER A 159 16.35 9.55 -1.67
CA SER A 159 15.36 8.92 -2.57
C SER A 159 15.87 8.94 -4.01
N ARG A 160 16.60 7.87 -4.39
CA ARG A 160 17.23 7.73 -5.70
C ARG A 160 16.48 6.76 -6.61
N GLY A 161 16.43 7.08 -7.89
CA GLY A 161 15.69 6.30 -8.89
C GLY A 161 14.33 6.90 -9.24
N THR A 162 13.47 6.04 -9.77
CA THR A 162 12.09 6.35 -10.14
C THR A 162 11.10 5.60 -9.27
N MET A 163 9.89 6.15 -9.16
CA MET A 163 8.77 5.56 -8.46
C MET A 163 7.56 5.54 -9.40
N PRO A 164 6.95 4.38 -9.66
CA PRO A 164 5.69 4.31 -10.38
C PRO A 164 4.56 4.71 -9.42
N LEU A 165 4.13 5.97 -9.47
CA LEU A 165 3.07 6.52 -8.61
C LEU A 165 1.70 6.07 -9.10
N GLN A 166 0.81 5.68 -8.18
CA GLN A 166 -0.54 5.24 -8.52
C GLN A 166 -1.56 6.30 -8.08
N LEU A 167 -2.19 6.95 -9.06
CA LEU A 167 -3.25 7.94 -8.84
C LEU A 167 -4.61 7.25 -8.79
N ALA A 168 -5.29 7.34 -7.64
CA ALA A 168 -6.57 6.70 -7.37
C ALA A 168 -7.53 7.59 -6.56
N GLY A 169 -8.73 7.09 -6.28
CA GLY A 169 -9.78 7.81 -5.56
C GLY A 169 -10.54 8.77 -6.46
N ASN A 170 -10.90 9.93 -5.93
CA ASN A 170 -11.59 10.98 -6.66
C ASN A 170 -10.60 11.81 -7.50
N ILE A 171 -10.14 11.23 -8.61
CA ILE A 171 -9.17 11.83 -9.53
C ILE A 171 -9.64 11.71 -10.98
N LYS A 172 -9.52 12.78 -11.77
CA LYS A 172 -10.05 12.84 -13.14
C LYS A 172 -9.34 11.88 -14.10
N ARG A 173 -8.02 11.75 -13.97
CA ARG A 173 -7.16 10.86 -14.77
C ARG A 173 -6.38 9.93 -13.85
N GLY A 174 -7.08 8.93 -13.31
CA GLY A 174 -6.45 7.85 -12.52
C GLY A 174 -5.55 6.96 -13.38
N GLY A 175 -4.55 6.35 -12.77
CA GLY A 175 -3.60 5.50 -13.47
C GLY A 175 -2.21 5.46 -12.84
N LEU A 176 -1.22 5.06 -13.65
CA LEU A 176 0.18 4.92 -13.26
C LEU A 176 1.03 6.03 -13.87
N VAL A 177 1.84 6.70 -13.04
CA VAL A 177 2.77 7.75 -13.47
C VAL A 177 4.14 7.44 -12.89
N GLU A 178 5.06 6.93 -13.71
CA GLU A 178 6.44 6.70 -13.28
C GLU A 178 7.28 7.97 -13.45
N LYS A 179 7.82 8.47 -12.33
CA LYS A 179 8.66 9.67 -12.29
C LYS A 179 9.81 9.49 -11.30
N ALA A 180 10.85 10.29 -11.50
CA ALA A 180 11.88 10.47 -10.49
C ALA A 180 11.28 11.04 -9.20
N PHE A 181 11.85 10.68 -8.05
CA PHE A 181 11.51 11.33 -6.78
C PHE A 181 11.72 12.85 -6.86
N GLY A 182 10.93 13.61 -6.08
CA GLY A 182 11.08 15.05 -5.93
C GLY A 182 9.99 15.93 -6.56
N LEU A 183 9.12 15.39 -7.42
CA LEU A 183 7.87 16.09 -7.78
C LEU A 183 7.01 16.29 -6.53
N THR A 184 6.26 17.38 -6.42
CA THR A 184 5.32 17.55 -5.30
C THR A 184 4.05 16.75 -5.51
N LEU A 185 3.32 16.44 -4.43
CA LEU A 185 1.99 15.83 -4.53
C LEU A 185 1.05 16.65 -5.43
N ARG A 186 1.10 17.98 -5.32
CA ARG A 186 0.32 18.92 -6.13
C ARG A 186 0.59 18.72 -7.60
N GLN A 187 1.86 18.70 -8.01
CA GLN A 187 2.24 18.51 -9.41
C GLN A 187 1.71 17.18 -9.95
N VAL A 188 1.85 16.09 -9.19
CA VAL A 188 1.37 14.79 -9.64
C VAL A 188 -0.17 14.76 -9.77
N ILE A 189 -0.89 15.34 -8.82
CA ILE A 189 -2.36 15.34 -8.81
C ILE A 189 -2.94 16.29 -9.87
N GLU A 190 -2.41 17.50 -9.99
CA GLU A 190 -2.97 18.54 -10.86
C GLU A 190 -2.47 18.37 -12.30
N GLU A 191 -1.16 18.21 -12.53
CA GLU A 191 -0.61 18.14 -13.88
C GLU A 191 -0.91 16.79 -14.55
N PHE A 192 -0.74 15.67 -13.83
CA PHE A 192 -0.96 14.33 -14.38
C PHE A 192 -2.39 13.86 -14.12
N GLY A 193 -2.84 13.93 -12.88
CA GLY A 193 -4.19 13.52 -12.49
C GLY A 193 -5.33 14.42 -13.00
N GLY A 194 -5.03 15.69 -13.32
CA GLY A 194 -6.02 16.64 -13.83
C GLY A 194 -7.01 17.12 -12.77
N GLY A 195 -6.63 17.05 -11.48
CA GLY A 195 -7.49 17.39 -10.36
C GLY A 195 -8.54 16.32 -10.04
N THR A 196 -9.52 16.68 -9.22
CA THR A 196 -10.58 15.77 -8.79
C THR A 196 -11.52 15.39 -9.94
N ALA A 197 -12.07 14.18 -9.91
CA ALA A 197 -13.06 13.75 -10.91
C ALA A 197 -14.37 14.52 -10.78
N SER A 198 -14.72 14.94 -9.56
CA SER A 198 -15.91 15.73 -9.25
C SER A 198 -15.81 17.20 -9.66
N GLY A 199 -14.61 17.72 -9.93
CA GLY A 199 -14.36 19.14 -10.13
C GLY A 199 -14.39 19.98 -8.85
N ARG A 200 -14.60 19.35 -7.69
CA ARG A 200 -14.60 19.99 -6.37
C ARG A 200 -13.17 20.16 -5.83
N PRO A 201 -12.91 21.11 -4.92
CA PRO A 201 -11.58 21.28 -4.34
C PRO A 201 -11.05 20.02 -3.66
N ILE A 202 -9.74 19.78 -3.77
CA ILE A 202 -9.07 18.71 -3.02
C ILE A 202 -9.08 19.08 -1.53
N ARG A 203 -9.55 18.17 -0.67
CA ARG A 203 -9.54 18.36 0.78
C ARG A 203 -8.45 17.55 1.45
N ALA A 204 -8.34 16.27 1.10
CA ALA A 204 -7.40 15.34 1.70
C ALA A 204 -6.79 14.41 0.64
N VAL A 205 -5.55 14.00 0.87
CA VAL A 205 -4.85 13.02 0.05
C VAL A 205 -4.22 11.98 0.96
N GLN A 206 -4.56 10.71 0.79
CA GLN A 206 -3.88 9.62 1.48
C GLN A 206 -2.70 9.13 0.65
N VAL A 207 -1.51 9.08 1.25
CA VAL A 207 -0.28 8.67 0.56
C VAL A 207 0.31 7.43 1.22
N GLY A 208 0.70 6.45 0.42
CA GLY A 208 1.41 5.25 0.89
C GLY A 208 0.53 4.06 1.25
N GLY A 209 -0.75 4.10 0.88
CA GLY A 209 -1.73 3.03 1.10
C GLY A 209 -2.65 3.31 2.30
N PRO A 210 -3.48 2.34 2.70
CA PRO A 210 -4.52 2.53 3.72
C PRO A 210 -3.98 2.84 5.12
N LEU A 211 -2.70 2.54 5.37
CA LEU A 211 -2.00 2.84 6.62
C LEU A 211 -1.23 4.18 6.57
N GLY A 212 -1.31 4.88 5.45
CA GLY A 212 -0.69 6.19 5.28
C GLY A 212 -1.51 7.30 5.92
N ALA A 213 -0.81 8.36 6.33
CA ALA A 213 -1.44 9.59 6.84
C ALA A 213 -2.19 10.35 5.73
N TYR A 214 -3.20 11.12 6.15
CA TYR A 214 -3.92 12.07 5.29
C TYR A 214 -3.21 13.43 5.27
N PHE A 215 -2.97 13.93 4.07
CA PHE A 215 -2.35 15.23 3.82
C PHE A 215 -3.45 16.23 3.43
N PRO A 216 -3.63 17.34 4.15
CA PRO A 216 -4.52 18.41 3.73
C PRO A 216 -3.95 19.16 2.52
N ALA A 217 -4.81 19.96 1.87
CA ALA A 217 -4.43 20.80 0.73
C ALA A 217 -3.16 21.66 0.96
N SER A 218 -2.92 22.09 2.21
CA SER A 218 -1.75 22.88 2.62
C SER A 218 -0.43 22.10 2.63
N LEU A 219 -0.47 20.76 2.57
CA LEU A 219 0.71 19.90 2.50
C LEU A 219 0.97 19.33 1.09
N LEU A 220 0.18 19.70 0.07
CA LEU A 220 0.35 19.13 -1.27
C LEU A 220 1.63 19.61 -1.97
N ASP A 221 2.26 20.69 -1.50
CA ASP A 221 3.56 21.12 -1.99
C ASP A 221 4.72 20.32 -1.38
N THR A 222 4.43 19.26 -0.60
CA THR A 222 5.43 18.32 -0.10
C THR A 222 6.03 17.52 -1.25
N PRO A 223 7.36 17.50 -1.41
CA PRO A 223 8.04 16.64 -2.38
C PRO A 223 7.78 15.15 -2.10
N ILE A 224 7.56 14.39 -3.17
CA ILE A 224 7.49 12.93 -3.15
C ILE A 224 8.91 12.39 -3.00
N ASP A 225 9.31 12.29 -1.73
CA ASP A 225 10.60 11.85 -1.22
C ASP A 225 10.38 11.21 0.16
N TYR A 226 11.13 10.15 0.49
CA TYR A 226 10.93 9.41 1.73
C TYR A 226 11.12 10.30 2.97
N GLU A 227 12.19 11.10 2.99
CA GLU A 227 12.51 11.97 4.13
C GLU A 227 11.55 13.17 4.23
N ALA A 228 11.22 13.82 3.12
CA ALA A 228 10.32 14.97 3.09
C ALA A 228 8.90 14.58 3.58
N MET A 229 8.41 13.43 3.16
CA MET A 229 7.13 12.89 3.63
C MET A 229 7.16 12.53 5.11
N ALA A 230 8.23 11.86 5.57
CA ALA A 230 8.41 11.52 6.98
C ALA A 230 8.48 12.76 7.88
N ALA A 231 9.14 13.84 7.42
CA ALA A 231 9.20 15.11 8.15
C ALA A 231 7.82 15.77 8.35
N LYS A 232 6.83 15.40 7.53
CA LYS A 232 5.42 15.82 7.69
C LYS A 232 4.57 14.79 8.45
N LYS A 233 5.21 13.83 9.13
CA LYS A 233 4.56 12.68 9.78
C LYS A 233 3.73 11.83 8.81
N GLY A 234 4.12 11.83 7.54
CA GLY A 234 3.54 10.97 6.50
C GLY A 234 4.45 9.81 6.14
N MET A 235 4.04 9.06 5.12
CA MET A 235 4.86 8.02 4.52
C MET A 235 4.60 7.93 3.03
N LEU A 236 5.62 7.59 2.25
CA LEU A 236 5.46 7.38 0.81
C LEU A 236 4.92 5.98 0.49
N GLY A 237 5.24 4.99 1.33
CA GLY A 237 4.82 3.59 1.16
C GLY A 237 5.13 3.06 -0.24
N HIS A 238 4.10 2.49 -0.88
CA HIS A 238 4.18 1.93 -2.23
C HIS A 238 3.89 2.95 -3.35
N GLY A 239 3.80 4.25 -3.04
CA GLY A 239 3.54 5.29 -4.03
C GLY A 239 2.07 5.43 -4.46
N GLY A 240 1.15 4.81 -3.72
CA GLY A 240 -0.28 5.01 -3.90
C GLY A 240 -0.71 6.38 -3.36
N ILE A 241 -1.50 7.11 -4.16
CA ILE A 241 -2.01 8.45 -3.87
C ILE A 241 -3.53 8.40 -4.08
N VAL A 242 -4.29 8.45 -3.00
CA VAL A 242 -5.76 8.43 -3.01
C VAL A 242 -6.27 9.84 -2.74
N VAL A 243 -6.94 10.45 -3.71
CA VAL A 243 -7.43 11.82 -3.63
C VAL A 243 -8.88 11.85 -3.15
N PHE A 244 -9.18 12.76 -2.22
CA PHE A 244 -10.50 13.04 -1.69
C PHE A 244 -10.83 14.52 -1.91
N ASP A 245 -12.04 14.81 -2.37
CA ASP A 245 -12.55 16.18 -2.44
C ASP A 245 -13.16 16.62 -1.11
N ASP A 246 -13.64 17.86 -1.06
CA ASP A 246 -14.28 18.47 0.11
C ASP A 246 -15.61 17.85 0.56
N SER A 247 -16.10 16.78 -0.07
CA SER A 247 -17.26 16.02 0.40
C SER A 247 -16.90 14.88 1.37
N VAL A 248 -15.62 14.53 1.50
CA VAL A 248 -15.16 13.44 2.39
C VAL A 248 -15.48 13.74 3.86
N ASP A 249 -15.79 12.71 4.64
CA ASP A 249 -15.91 12.76 6.10
C ASP A 249 -14.69 12.06 6.72
N MET A 250 -13.78 12.84 7.31
CA MET A 250 -12.53 12.37 7.87
C MET A 250 -12.71 11.60 9.18
N ALA A 251 -13.83 11.78 9.90
CA ALA A 251 -14.17 10.92 11.01
C ALA A 251 -14.57 9.52 10.52
N GLN A 252 -15.29 9.44 9.40
CA GLN A 252 -15.58 8.16 8.74
C GLN A 252 -14.29 7.50 8.23
N GLN A 253 -13.34 8.26 7.69
CA GLN A 253 -12.05 7.73 7.25
C GLN A 253 -11.19 7.22 8.41
N ALA A 254 -11.20 7.89 9.57
CA ALA A 254 -10.53 7.40 10.78
C ALA A 254 -11.17 6.11 11.30
N ARG A 255 -12.51 6.04 11.32
CA ARG A 255 -13.25 4.81 11.65
C ARG A 255 -12.86 3.66 10.72
N PHE A 256 -12.81 3.93 9.42
CA PHE A 256 -12.45 2.94 8.40
C PHE A 256 -11.03 2.39 8.60
N ALA A 257 -10.07 3.22 9.03
CA ALA A 257 -8.71 2.74 9.29
C ALA A 257 -8.67 1.64 10.37
N PHE A 258 -9.44 1.81 11.45
CA PHE A 258 -9.59 0.78 12.47
C PHE A 258 -10.36 -0.44 11.96
N GLU A 259 -11.43 -0.23 11.20
CA GLU A 259 -12.21 -1.32 10.60
C GLU A 259 -11.34 -2.18 9.67
N PHE A 260 -10.57 -1.55 8.78
CA PHE A 260 -9.60 -2.23 7.93
C PHE A 260 -8.60 -3.03 8.75
N CYS A 261 -8.05 -2.45 9.82
CA CYS A 261 -7.13 -3.15 10.71
C CYS A 261 -7.78 -4.35 11.40
N ALA A 262 -9.04 -4.24 11.83
CA ALA A 262 -9.77 -5.32 12.48
C ALA A 262 -10.03 -6.49 11.50
N THR A 263 -10.44 -6.18 10.27
CA THR A 263 -10.69 -7.16 9.21
C THR A 263 -9.42 -7.86 8.74
N GLU A 264 -8.34 -7.10 8.56
CA GLU A 264 -7.08 -7.59 7.98
C GLU A 264 -6.10 -8.14 9.02
N SER A 265 -6.44 -8.07 10.31
CA SER A 265 -5.59 -8.60 11.38
C SER A 265 -5.36 -10.10 11.23
N CYS A 266 -4.09 -10.52 11.23
CA CYS A 266 -3.77 -11.95 11.41
C CYS A 266 -4.20 -12.50 12.78
N GLY A 267 -4.50 -11.62 13.75
CA GLY A 267 -4.99 -11.97 15.08
C GLY A 267 -3.92 -12.22 16.15
N LYS A 268 -2.63 -12.08 15.82
CA LYS A 268 -1.53 -12.47 16.72
C LYS A 268 -1.29 -11.51 17.88
N CYS A 269 -1.33 -10.20 17.67
CA CYS A 269 -1.13 -9.20 18.71
C CYS A 269 -2.47 -8.63 19.18
N THR A 270 -2.66 -8.55 20.51
CA THR A 270 -3.90 -8.07 21.12
C THR A 270 -4.24 -6.62 20.74
N PRO A 271 -3.28 -5.66 20.72
CA PRO A 271 -3.56 -4.29 20.29
C PRO A 271 -4.12 -4.21 18.87
N CYS A 272 -3.55 -4.95 17.92
CA CYS A 272 -4.06 -4.99 16.55
C CYS A 272 -5.38 -5.75 16.43
N ARG A 273 -5.56 -6.88 17.13
CA ARG A 273 -6.76 -7.73 16.99
C ARG A 273 -8.00 -7.16 17.68
N ILE A 274 -7.83 -6.64 18.89
CA ILE A 274 -8.93 -6.15 19.74
C ILE A 274 -8.91 -4.63 19.81
N GLY A 275 -7.74 -4.02 19.90
CA GLY A 275 -7.64 -2.56 19.94
C GLY A 275 -8.24 -1.91 18.70
N SER A 276 -8.08 -2.50 17.51
CA SER A 276 -8.74 -2.01 16.30
C SER A 276 -10.27 -2.02 16.39
N THR A 277 -10.89 -3.09 16.92
CA THR A 277 -12.35 -3.12 17.12
C THR A 277 -12.80 -2.07 18.13
N ARG A 278 -12.03 -1.88 19.22
CA ARG A 278 -12.28 -0.81 20.20
C ARG A 278 -12.13 0.58 19.57
N GLY A 279 -11.19 0.75 18.65
CA GLY A 279 -11.00 2.00 17.91
C GLY A 279 -12.22 2.37 17.07
N VAL A 280 -12.84 1.40 16.40
CA VAL A 280 -14.13 1.62 15.70
C VAL A 280 -15.20 2.12 16.66
N GLU A 281 -15.39 1.40 17.78
CA GLU A 281 -16.39 1.75 18.80
C GLU A 281 -16.16 3.15 19.39
N VAL A 282 -14.90 3.51 19.67
CA VAL A 282 -14.52 4.82 20.22
C VAL A 282 -14.81 5.95 19.22
N ILE A 283 -14.49 5.76 17.94
CA ILE A 283 -14.81 6.76 16.91
C ILE A 283 -16.33 6.92 16.76
N ASP A 284 -17.08 5.82 16.81
CA ASP A 284 -18.55 5.86 16.74
C ASP A 284 -19.14 6.71 17.90
N ARG A 285 -18.62 6.54 19.12
CA ARG A 285 -19.00 7.38 20.29
C ARG A 285 -18.64 8.85 20.12
N ILE A 286 -17.44 9.15 19.62
CA ILE A 286 -16.98 10.53 19.35
C ILE A 286 -17.94 11.22 18.37
N VAL A 287 -18.26 10.54 17.26
CA VAL A 287 -19.17 11.05 16.23
C VAL A 287 -20.59 11.21 16.77
N ALA A 288 -21.06 10.31 17.63
CA ALA A 288 -22.36 10.41 18.31
C ALA A 288 -22.41 11.50 19.39
N GLY A 289 -21.26 12.01 19.84
CA GLY A 289 -21.18 13.02 20.91
C GLY A 289 -21.31 12.44 22.32
N GLU A 290 -21.12 11.13 22.47
CA GLU A 290 -21.15 10.43 23.75
C GLU A 290 -19.81 10.63 24.47
N GLU A 291 -19.80 11.31 25.62
CA GLU A 291 -18.60 11.56 26.44
C GLU A 291 -17.35 11.95 25.62
N ARG A 292 -17.55 12.81 24.61
CA ARG A 292 -16.60 13.04 23.51
C ARG A 292 -15.16 13.33 23.97
N ASP A 293 -15.00 14.24 24.93
CA ASP A 293 -13.68 14.64 25.43
C ASP A 293 -12.94 13.46 26.08
N LYS A 294 -13.65 12.60 26.82
CA LYS A 294 -13.06 11.38 27.39
C LYS A 294 -12.70 10.38 26.29
N ASN A 295 -13.55 10.22 25.29
CA ASN A 295 -13.28 9.30 24.19
C ASN A 295 -12.08 9.74 23.32
N PHE A 296 -11.78 11.05 23.22
CA PHE A 296 -10.53 11.49 22.59
C PHE A 296 -9.29 11.07 23.38
N ILE A 297 -9.34 11.10 24.71
CA ILE A 297 -8.24 10.61 25.57
C ILE A 297 -8.05 9.11 25.36
N VAL A 298 -9.15 8.33 25.38
CA VAL A 298 -9.10 6.88 25.11
C VAL A 298 -8.56 6.59 23.71
N LEU A 299 -8.93 7.41 22.72
CA LEU A 299 -8.48 7.23 21.35
C LEU A 299 -6.97 7.45 21.20
N ASP A 300 -6.42 8.46 21.87
CA ASP A 300 -4.98 8.74 21.84
C ASP A 300 -4.17 7.63 22.53
N ASP A 301 -4.59 7.22 23.73
CA ASP A 301 -4.01 6.09 24.48
C ASP A 301 -4.06 4.77 23.70
N LEU A 302 -5.18 4.52 23.02
CA LEU A 302 -5.33 3.37 22.13
C LEU A 302 -4.37 3.45 20.94
N CYS A 303 -4.21 4.63 20.32
CA CYS A 303 -3.27 4.82 19.22
C CYS A 303 -1.83 4.54 19.66
N GLU A 304 -1.40 5.05 20.82
CA GLU A 304 -0.09 4.76 21.42
C GLU A 304 0.08 3.26 21.70
N THR A 305 -0.94 2.62 22.28
CA THR A 305 -0.95 1.17 22.52
C THR A 305 -0.79 0.35 21.23
N LEU A 306 -1.39 0.78 20.11
CA LEU A 306 -1.21 0.12 18.81
C LEU A 306 0.20 0.34 18.24
N LEU A 307 0.76 1.55 18.38
CA LEU A 307 2.11 1.87 17.93
C LEU A 307 3.14 0.95 18.61
N ASP A 308 3.07 0.84 19.93
CA ASP A 308 4.09 0.15 20.73
C ASP A 308 3.85 -1.36 20.84
N GLY A 309 2.58 -1.79 20.83
CA GLY A 309 2.19 -3.17 21.12
C GLY A 309 1.94 -4.05 19.88
N SER A 310 2.19 -3.55 18.67
CA SER A 310 1.95 -4.29 17.42
C SER A 310 3.21 -4.94 16.85
N LEU A 311 3.13 -6.25 16.56
CA LEU A 311 4.26 -7.02 16.02
C LEU A 311 4.62 -6.66 14.56
N CYS A 312 3.73 -5.99 13.83
CA CYS A 312 3.98 -5.60 12.45
C CYS A 312 3.33 -4.25 12.12
N ALA A 313 3.66 -3.76 10.93
CA ALA A 313 3.21 -2.47 10.41
C ALA A 313 1.69 -2.34 10.27
N LEU A 314 0.91 -3.44 10.18
CA LEU A 314 -0.55 -3.32 10.13
C LEU A 314 -1.07 -2.60 11.37
N GLY A 315 -0.91 -3.20 12.55
CA GLY A 315 -1.31 -2.55 13.80
C GLY A 315 -0.49 -1.31 14.11
N GLY A 316 0.83 -1.35 13.87
CA GLY A 316 1.74 -0.25 14.21
C GLY A 316 1.63 0.99 13.31
N LEU A 317 0.91 0.93 12.19
CA LEU A 317 0.67 2.10 11.33
C LEU A 317 -0.81 2.47 11.22
N THR A 318 -1.76 1.65 11.68
CA THR A 318 -3.18 2.03 11.80
C THR A 318 -3.40 3.38 12.50
N PRO A 319 -2.62 3.77 13.52
CA PRO A 319 -2.75 5.09 14.14
C PRO A 319 -2.50 6.28 13.20
N PHE A 320 -1.72 6.12 12.12
CA PHE A 320 -1.30 7.23 11.26
C PHE A 320 -2.47 7.90 10.52
N PRO A 321 -3.34 7.18 9.78
CA PRO A 321 -4.53 7.78 9.18
C PRO A 321 -5.49 8.37 10.23
N VAL A 322 -5.59 7.78 11.43
CA VAL A 322 -6.48 8.28 12.50
C VAL A 322 -5.98 9.61 13.07
N GLN A 323 -4.72 9.64 13.52
CA GLN A 323 -4.12 10.83 14.14
C GLN A 323 -3.97 11.97 13.13
N SER A 324 -3.65 11.68 11.87
CA SER A 324 -3.61 12.70 10.82
C SER A 324 -4.99 13.27 10.49
N ALA A 325 -6.04 12.43 10.47
CA ALA A 325 -7.41 12.89 10.31
C ALA A 325 -7.83 13.83 11.45
N LEU A 326 -7.61 13.43 12.70
CA LEU A 326 -7.90 14.26 13.88
C LEU A 326 -7.15 15.60 13.87
N LYS A 327 -5.85 15.56 13.54
CA LYS A 327 -4.99 16.73 13.55
C LYS A 327 -5.34 17.74 12.46
N HIS A 328 -5.61 17.27 11.26
CA HIS A 328 -5.78 18.12 10.09
C HIS A 328 -7.23 18.49 9.79
N PHE A 329 -8.19 17.70 10.30
CA PHE A 329 -9.62 17.88 10.04
C PHE A 329 -10.44 17.70 11.33
N PRO A 330 -10.11 18.40 12.43
CA PRO A 330 -10.79 18.24 13.72
C PRO A 330 -12.28 18.56 13.65
N GLU A 331 -12.71 19.41 12.71
CA GLU A 331 -14.10 19.79 12.51
C GLU A 331 -15.03 18.60 12.23
N ASP A 332 -14.54 17.54 11.62
CA ASP A 332 -15.34 16.35 11.30
C ASP A 332 -15.67 15.51 12.55
N PHE A 333 -14.87 15.66 13.60
CA PHE A 333 -15.04 14.97 14.88
C PHE A 333 -15.83 15.81 15.90
N HIS A 334 -15.94 17.13 15.68
CA HIS A 334 -16.62 18.08 16.57
C HIS A 334 -17.99 18.52 16.05
N ARG A 335 -18.68 17.69 15.25
CA ARG A 335 -20.02 18.01 14.76
C ARG A 335 -21.12 17.73 15.79
N ALA A 336 -22.25 18.44 15.64
CA ALA A 336 -23.46 18.12 16.39
C ALA A 336 -23.91 16.68 16.04
N PRO A 337 -24.42 15.90 17.01
CA PRO A 337 -24.90 14.55 16.75
C PRO A 337 -25.90 14.57 15.59
N ARG A 338 -25.68 13.75 14.55
CA ARG A 338 -26.70 13.56 13.52
C ARG A 338 -27.91 12.95 14.22
N LYS A 339 -29.06 13.65 14.22
CA LYS A 339 -30.33 13.02 14.62
C LYS A 339 -30.47 11.73 13.80
N PRO A 340 -30.79 10.58 14.42
CA PRO A 340 -31.03 9.37 13.66
C PRO A 340 -32.07 9.68 12.58
N ALA A 341 -31.78 9.28 11.34
CA ALA A 341 -32.78 9.36 10.28
C ALA A 341 -34.03 8.66 10.81
N ARG A 342 -35.18 9.35 10.84
CA ARG A 342 -36.45 8.71 11.16
C ARG A 342 -36.54 7.47 10.28
N ALA A 343 -36.63 6.29 10.90
CA ALA A 343 -36.93 5.07 10.18
C ALA A 343 -38.16 5.37 9.31
N ALA A 344 -38.02 5.18 8.00
CA ALA A 344 -39.17 5.21 7.11
C ALA A 344 -40.10 4.08 7.58
N GLU A 345 -41.31 4.46 7.99
CA GLU A 345 -42.40 3.54 8.37
C GLU A 345 -42.80 2.60 7.23
#